data_AF-A0A7V6EBT4-F1
#
_entry.id   AF-A0A7V6EBT4-F1
#
_cell.length_a   1.000
_cell.length_b   1.000
_cell.length_c   1.000
_cell.angle_alpha   90.00
_cell.angle_beta   90.00
_cell.angle_gamma   90.00
#
_symmetry.space_group_name_H-M   'P 1'
#
loop_
_entity.id
_entity.type
_entity.pdbx_description
1 polymer ?
#
loop_
_entity_poly.entity_id
_entity_poly.type
_entity_poly.pdbx_seq_one_letter_code
_entity_poly.pdbx_strand_id
1 'polypeptide(L)' 'QITKDQLKTFGGFGVVKIPNMQKLLKYICEFGFEHHVAINPSSVALPVNEALTKYLGWDVYLHA' A
#
# COMPACT_ATOMS: atom_id res chain seq x y z
N GLN A 1 0.86 -5.41 7.25
CA GLN A 1 0.74 -6.85 7.59
C GLN A 1 -0.68 -7.31 7.32
N ILE A 2 -0.86 -8.44 6.62
CA ILE A 2 -2.19 -9.08 6.50
C ILE A 2 -2.53 -9.77 7.83
N THR A 3 -3.73 -9.53 8.37
CA THR A 3 -4.19 -10.09 9.65
C THR A 3 -5.28 -11.15 9.43
N LYS A 4 -5.63 -11.86 10.51
CA LYS A 4 -6.71 -12.87 10.52
C LYS A 4 -8.03 -12.32 11.06
N ASP A 5 -8.10 -11.01 11.29
CA ASP A 5 -9.27 -10.37 11.88
C ASP A 5 -10.50 -10.58 10.98
N GLN A 6 -11.63 -10.82 11.60
CA GLN A 6 -12.89 -11.07 10.90
C GLN A 6 -13.69 -9.76 10.82
N LEU A 7 -14.33 -9.53 9.68
CA LEU A 7 -15.27 -8.44 9.48
C LEU A 7 -16.66 -9.01 9.21
N LYS A 8 -17.66 -8.53 9.95
CA LYS A 8 -19.06 -8.82 9.64
C LYS A 8 -19.51 -7.92 8.48
N THR A 9 -19.13 -8.32 7.27
CA THR A 9 -19.46 -7.64 6.02
C THR A 9 -19.85 -8.66 4.95
N PHE A 10 -20.51 -8.19 3.89
CA PHE A 10 -20.81 -9.02 2.73
C PHE A 10 -19.61 -9.05 1.76
N GLY A 11 -19.49 -10.10 0.95
CA GLY A 11 -18.44 -10.24 -0.07
C GLY A 11 -17.11 -10.79 0.45
N GLY A 12 -16.11 -10.86 -0.44
CA GLY A 12 -14.74 -11.24 -0.09
C GLY A 12 -14.02 -10.08 0.58
N PHE A 13 -13.36 -10.34 1.71
CA PHE A 13 -12.61 -9.32 2.46
C PHE A 13 -11.22 -9.81 2.84
N GLY A 14 -10.33 -8.85 3.06
CA GLY A 14 -9.02 -9.06 3.69
C GLY A 14 -8.75 -7.92 4.66
N VAL A 15 -8.15 -8.22 5.81
CA VAL A 15 -7.80 -7.21 6.80
C VAL A 15 -6.30 -7.01 6.80
N VAL A 16 -5.88 -5.74 6.73
CA VAL A 16 -4.47 -5.35 6.78
C VAL A 16 -4.24 -4.31 7.87
N LYS A 17 -3.17 -4.48 8.63
CA LYS A 17 -2.64 -3.46 9.53
C LYS A 17 -1.54 -2.69 8.81
N ILE A 18 -1.74 -1.38 8.65
CA ILE A 18 -0.78 -0.43 8.10
C ILE A 18 -0.38 0.54 9.22
N PRO A 19 0.90 0.58 9.62
CA PRO A 19 1.40 1.61 10.54
C PRO A 19 1.06 3.00 9.99
N ASN A 20 0.66 3.94 10.86
CA ASN A 20 0.42 5.34 10.46
C ASN A 20 -0.57 5.53 9.30
N MET A 21 -1.58 4.66 9.15
CA MET A 21 -2.54 4.69 8.04
C MET A 21 -3.18 6.06 7.80
N GLN A 22 -3.47 6.83 8.85
CA GLN A 22 -4.04 8.18 8.70
C GLN A 22 -3.10 9.14 7.96
N LYS A 23 -1.79 9.04 8.22
CA LYS A 23 -0.77 9.84 7.50
C LYS A 23 -0.67 9.41 6.04
N LEU A 24 -0.73 8.09 5.78
CA LEU A 24 -0.71 7.55 4.43
C LEU A 24 -1.94 8.02 3.63
N LEU A 25 -3.14 7.91 4.20
CA LEU A 25 -4.38 8.35 3.54
C LEU A 25 -4.35 9.84 3.21
N LYS A 26 -3.86 10.67 4.13
CA LYS A 26 -3.68 12.10 3.86
C LYS A 26 -2.75 12.34 2.66
N TYR A 27 -1.60 11.67 2.64
CA TYR A 27 -0.65 11.78 1.51
C TYR A 27 -1.27 11.34 0.18
N ILE A 28 -1.98 10.19 0.17
CA ILE A 28 -2.69 9.67 -1.02
C ILE A 28 -3.68 10.71 -1.56
N CYS A 29 -4.49 11.31 -0.69
CA CYS A 29 -5.47 12.32 -1.08
C CYS A 29 -4.83 13.63 -1.56
N GLU A 30 -3.81 14.13 -0.86
CA GLU A 30 -3.16 15.41 -1.18
C GLU A 30 -2.41 15.36 -2.52
N PHE A 31 -1.90 14.19 -2.92
CA PHE A 31 -1.16 13.99 -4.17
C PHE A 31 -2.00 13.37 -5.29
N GLY A 32 -3.30 13.14 -5.08
CA GLY A 32 -4.23 12.72 -6.12
C GLY A 32 -4.03 11.29 -6.64
N PHE A 33 -3.62 10.36 -5.77
CA PHE A 33 -3.47 8.95 -6.16
C PHE A 33 -4.83 8.26 -6.40
N GLU A 34 -4.81 7.26 -7.28
CA GLU A 34 -6.01 6.51 -7.69
C GLU A 34 -6.58 5.63 -6.56
N HIS A 35 -7.89 5.37 -6.64
CA HIS A 35 -8.62 4.56 -5.65
C HIS A 35 -8.34 3.05 -5.77
N HIS A 36 -7.89 2.58 -6.93
CA HIS A 36 -7.51 1.18 -7.14
C HIS A 36 -6.08 0.93 -6.68
N VAL A 37 -5.88 -0.16 -5.95
CA VAL A 37 -4.58 -0.56 -5.40
C VAL A 37 -4.32 -2.05 -5.64
N ALA A 38 -3.03 -2.40 -5.75
CA ALA A 38 -2.57 -3.79 -5.80
C ALA A 38 -1.98 -4.20 -4.45
N ILE A 39 -2.19 -5.46 -4.07
CA ILE A 39 -1.64 -6.05 -2.84
C ILE A 39 -0.81 -7.29 -3.18
N ASN A 40 0.33 -7.45 -2.48
CA ASN A 40 1.18 -8.63 -2.57
C ASN A 40 1.48 -9.17 -1.15
N PRO A 41 1.24 -10.47 -0.85
CA PRO A 41 1.61 -11.07 0.43
C PRO A 41 3.12 -11.12 0.72
N SER A 42 3.97 -11.04 -0.31
CA SER A 42 5.43 -11.07 -0.18
C SER A 42 6.01 -9.70 0.21
N SER A 43 7.07 -9.70 1.02
CA SER A 43 7.78 -8.47 1.44
C SER A 43 8.74 -7.96 0.35
N VAL A 44 8.18 -7.32 -0.69
CA VAL A 44 8.94 -6.87 -1.89
C VAL A 44 8.98 -5.34 -2.07
N ALA A 45 8.69 -4.56 -1.03
CA ALA A 45 8.64 -3.10 -1.14
C ALA A 45 9.99 -2.47 -1.58
N LEU A 46 11.11 -2.93 -1.03
CA LEU A 46 12.44 -2.44 -1.37
C LEU A 46 12.86 -2.75 -2.83
N PRO A 47 12.77 -4.00 -3.33
CA PRO A 47 13.11 -4.26 -4.72
C PRO A 47 12.16 -3.58 -5.71
N VAL A 48 10.87 -3.41 -5.37
CA VAL A 48 9.93 -2.62 -6.21
C VAL A 48 10.35 -1.15 -6.25
N ASN A 49 10.69 -0.56 -5.09
CA ASN A 49 11.17 0.82 -5.03
C ASN A 49 12.44 1.01 -5.87
N GLU A 50 13.43 0.11 -5.76
CA GLU A 50 14.63 0.17 -6.59
C GLU A 50 14.28 0.04 -8.08
N ALA A 51 13.45 -0.94 -8.46
CA ALA A 51 13.04 -1.16 -9.85
C ALA A 51 12.48 0.11 -10.49
N LEU A 52 11.51 0.74 -9.82
CA LEU A 52 10.80 1.92 -10.31
C LEU A 52 11.66 3.19 -10.28
N THR A 53 12.44 3.41 -9.21
CA THR A 53 13.26 4.63 -9.09
C THR A 53 14.52 4.55 -9.95
N LYS A 54 15.34 3.51 -9.81
CA LYS A 54 16.68 3.41 -10.42
C LYS A 54 16.63 3.09 -11.90
N TYR A 55 15.73 2.19 -12.32
CA TYR A 55 15.72 1.69 -13.69
C TYR A 55 14.64 2.35 -14.55
N LEU A 56 13.52 2.79 -13.95
CA LEU A 56 12.45 3.49 -14.69
C LEU A 56 12.42 5.00 -14.45
N GLY A 57 13.19 5.52 -13.48
CA GLY A 57 13.28 6.96 -13.21
C GLY A 57 12.01 7.56 -12.60
N TRP A 58 11.16 6.74 -11.98
CA TRP A 58 9.92 7.22 -11.35
C TRP A 58 10.20 7.81 -9.97
N ASP A 59 9.44 8.86 -9.61
CA ASP A 59 9.36 9.31 -8.22
C ASP A 59 8.44 8.37 -7.44
N VAL A 60 8.96 7.80 -6.35
CA VAL A 60 8.28 6.77 -5.58
C VAL A 60 8.26 7.14 -4.11
N TYR A 61 7.04 7.25 -3.57
CA TYR A 61 6.83 7.37 -2.14
C TYR A 61 6.84 5.99 -1.47
N LEU A 62 7.91 5.70 -0.72
CA LEU A 62 8.01 4.51 0.12
C LEU A 62 7.50 4.81 1.54
N HIS A 63 6.34 4.24 1.90
CA HIS A 63 5.76 4.39 3.24
C HIS A 63 6.44 3.47 4.27
N ALA A 64 6.74 4.00 5.46
CA ALA A 64 7.41 3.30 6.57
C ALA A 64 6.52 3.19 7.82
#